data_AF-A0A0U5G6R0-F1
#
_entry.id   AF-A0A0U5G6R0-F1
#
_cell.length_a   1.000
_cell.length_b   1.000
_cell.length_c   1.000
_cell.angle_alpha   90.00
_cell.angle_beta   90.00
_cell.angle_gamma   90.00
#
_symmetry.space_group_name_H-M   'P 1'
#
loop_
_entity.id
_entity.type
_entity.pdbx_description
1 polymer ?
#
loop_
_entity_poly.entity_id
_entity_poly.type
_entity_poly.pdbx_seq_one_letter_code
_entity_poly.pdbx_strand_id
1 'polypeptide(L)'
;MGPKAKVFVPLYVYPAPGAWDPLVNVISAHPDVNFTVVVNPGSGPGPNVLPDGNYTREVPRLAAHDNVRLLGYVPTTYAKRNMSLVRRDIETYAAWPTVSANPNLAVRGIFFDETPQQYNAEDLAYLKELASIVRSAPGLGPDNFVFHNPGVVPDSRYLSTADSTVVFEATYDNFLERDGAKMFEQIPDSDRRQLCAVIHSVPDNVEGSQLRGFVRQVRRVADEVFITHLSTDYYANFGDQWVEFVSLMAQ
;
A
#
# COMPACT_ATOMS: atom_id res chain seq x y z
N MET A 1 16.54 4.96 -13.98
CA MET A 1 16.77 4.46 -12.60
C MET A 1 16.54 2.94 -12.43
N GLY A 2 16.93 2.09 -13.40
CA GLY A 2 16.46 0.69 -13.39
C GLY A 2 14.98 0.59 -13.82
N PRO A 3 14.29 -0.53 -13.57
CA PRO A 3 12.88 -0.68 -13.92
C PRO A 3 12.01 0.38 -13.22
N LYS A 4 10.89 0.77 -13.84
CA LYS A 4 9.89 1.64 -13.19
C LYS A 4 9.22 0.88 -12.04
N ALA A 5 8.83 1.61 -11.00
CA ALA A 5 8.06 1.13 -9.86
C ALA A 5 6.93 2.11 -9.58
N LYS A 6 5.90 1.65 -8.89
CA LYS A 6 4.83 2.47 -8.32
C LYS A 6 5.28 3.04 -6.97
N VAL A 7 4.80 4.22 -6.65
CA VAL A 7 4.93 4.79 -5.31
C VAL A 7 3.84 4.18 -4.43
N PHE A 8 4.22 3.39 -3.44
CA PHE A 8 3.30 2.90 -2.41
C PHE A 8 3.16 3.97 -1.32
N VAL A 9 1.94 4.19 -0.84
CA VAL A 9 1.65 5.21 0.18
C VAL A 9 0.69 4.63 1.23
N PRO A 10 1.19 4.21 2.41
CA PRO A 10 0.35 3.95 3.57
C PRO A 10 -0.13 5.29 4.15
N LEU A 11 -1.22 5.84 3.58
CA LEU A 11 -1.71 7.19 3.91
C LEU A 11 -2.55 7.16 5.18
N TYR A 12 -1.89 7.00 6.32
CA TYR A 12 -2.53 6.98 7.65
C TYR A 12 -2.52 8.37 8.30
N VAL A 13 -2.28 9.40 7.49
CA VAL A 13 -2.48 10.82 7.81
C VAL A 13 -3.98 11.10 7.87
N TYR A 14 -4.49 11.64 8.98
CA TYR A 14 -5.88 12.06 9.06
C TYR A 14 -6.19 13.18 8.03
N PRO A 15 -7.26 13.08 7.22
CA PRO A 15 -7.58 14.02 6.13
C PRO A 15 -8.12 15.39 6.60
N ALA A 16 -7.51 16.01 7.61
CA ALA A 16 -7.78 17.41 7.90
C ALA A 16 -7.53 18.27 6.64
N PRO A 17 -8.25 19.40 6.45
CA PRO A 17 -8.05 20.26 5.29
C PRO A 17 -6.56 20.60 5.09
N GLY A 18 -6.04 20.28 3.90
CA GLY A 18 -4.64 20.49 3.52
C GLY A 18 -3.65 19.40 3.93
N ALA A 19 -4.03 18.45 4.79
CA ALA A 19 -3.13 17.41 5.28
C ALA A 19 -2.61 16.47 4.18
N TRP A 20 -3.42 16.25 3.13
CA TRP A 20 -3.06 15.40 1.99
C TRP A 20 -2.48 16.19 0.80
N ASP A 21 -2.35 17.51 0.90
CA ASP A 21 -1.82 18.33 -0.19
C ASP A 21 -0.39 17.94 -0.60
N PRO A 22 0.53 17.53 0.29
CA PRO A 22 1.85 17.02 -0.13
C PRO A 22 1.79 15.83 -1.09
N LEU A 23 0.79 14.94 -0.91
CA LEU A 23 0.56 13.81 -1.82
C LEU A 23 -0.08 14.28 -3.13
N VAL A 24 -1.13 15.11 -3.07
CA VAL A 24 -1.81 15.65 -4.26
C VAL A 24 -0.83 16.42 -5.17
N ASN A 25 0.08 17.19 -4.57
CA ASN A 25 1.07 17.98 -5.30
C ASN A 25 2.03 17.10 -6.11
N VAL A 26 2.56 16.02 -5.51
CA VAL A 26 3.48 15.12 -6.22
C VAL A 26 2.77 14.24 -7.24
N ILE A 27 1.52 13.84 -6.99
CA ILE A 27 0.68 13.14 -7.98
C ILE A 27 0.51 13.99 -9.23
N SER A 28 0.16 15.27 -9.03
CA SER A 28 -0.08 16.22 -10.12
C SER A 28 1.20 16.57 -10.87
N ALA A 29 2.33 16.68 -10.17
CA ALA A 29 3.63 16.98 -10.77
C ALA A 29 4.22 15.82 -11.57
N HIS A 30 3.81 14.58 -11.29
CA HIS A 30 4.36 13.37 -11.90
C HIS A 30 3.27 12.45 -12.46
N PRO A 31 2.55 12.86 -13.53
CA PRO A 31 1.48 12.05 -14.12
C PRO A 31 1.97 10.70 -14.68
N ASP A 32 3.26 10.57 -14.99
CA ASP A 32 3.88 9.33 -15.48
C ASP A 32 4.25 8.32 -14.38
N VAL A 33 4.01 8.67 -13.11
CA VAL A 33 4.23 7.81 -11.93
C VAL A 33 2.88 7.32 -11.43
N ASN A 34 2.77 6.01 -11.25
CA ASN A 34 1.59 5.41 -10.64
C ASN A 34 1.74 5.37 -9.12
N PHE A 35 0.66 5.69 -8.41
CA PHE A 35 0.57 5.68 -6.96
C PHE A 35 -0.43 4.62 -6.49
N THR A 36 -0.01 3.78 -5.55
CA THR A 36 -0.90 2.87 -4.81
C THR A 36 -1.04 3.42 -3.40
N VAL A 37 -2.23 3.94 -3.07
CA VAL A 37 -2.47 4.68 -1.84
C VAL A 37 -3.46 3.92 -0.98
N VAL A 38 -3.08 3.61 0.25
CA VAL A 38 -3.94 2.92 1.21
C VAL A 38 -4.60 3.94 2.12
N VAL A 39 -5.94 4.00 2.11
CA VAL A 39 -6.72 4.82 3.05
C VAL A 39 -7.18 3.98 4.23
N ASN A 40 -7.12 4.56 5.42
CA ASN A 40 -7.43 3.86 6.67
C ASN A 40 -8.23 4.75 7.65
N PRO A 41 -9.56 4.85 7.48
CA PRO A 41 -10.43 5.64 8.38
C PRO A 41 -10.30 5.31 9.87
N GLY A 42 -10.11 4.03 10.22
CA GLY A 42 -9.99 3.62 11.62
C GLY A 42 -9.71 2.14 11.80
N SER A 43 -8.57 1.65 11.30
CA SER A 43 -8.24 0.22 11.20
C SER A 43 -9.30 -0.57 10.45
N GLY A 44 -9.72 -0.02 9.30
CA GLY A 44 -10.91 -0.44 8.57
C GLY A 44 -11.68 0.77 8.04
N PRO A 45 -12.84 0.54 7.39
CA PRO A 45 -13.68 1.60 6.83
C PRO A 45 -14.38 2.47 7.90
N GLY A 46 -14.22 2.12 9.19
CA GLY A 46 -14.94 2.71 10.32
C GLY A 46 -16.21 1.92 10.69
N PRO A 47 -16.91 2.32 11.75
CA PRO A 47 -18.11 1.62 12.25
C PRO A 47 -19.38 1.91 11.43
N ASN A 48 -19.35 2.93 10.57
CA ASN A 48 -20.49 3.40 9.79
C ASN A 48 -20.35 3.01 8.31
N VAL A 49 -21.43 3.16 7.55
CA VAL A 49 -21.46 2.87 6.10
C VAL A 49 -20.60 3.82 5.25
N LEU A 50 -20.31 5.01 5.77
CA LEU A 50 -19.41 5.99 5.17
C LEU A 50 -18.43 6.49 6.25
N PRO A 51 -17.21 6.89 5.84
CA PRO A 51 -16.26 7.52 6.75
C PRO A 51 -16.72 8.95 7.06
N ASP A 52 -15.96 9.68 7.89
CA ASP A 52 -16.34 11.04 8.29
C ASP A 52 -16.30 12.07 7.14
N GLY A 53 -16.72 13.31 7.43
CA GLY A 53 -16.76 14.41 6.48
C GLY A 53 -15.39 14.79 5.89
N ASN A 54 -14.28 14.48 6.57
CA ASN A 54 -12.93 14.74 6.08
C ASN A 54 -12.55 13.70 5.03
N TYR A 55 -12.75 12.41 5.31
CA TYR A 55 -12.52 11.35 4.32
C TYR A 55 -13.43 11.49 3.10
N THR A 56 -14.72 11.76 3.29
CA THR A 56 -15.66 11.90 2.17
C THR A 56 -15.36 13.10 1.27
N ARG A 57 -14.65 14.12 1.79
CA ARG A 57 -14.13 15.25 1.01
C ARG A 57 -12.82 14.92 0.27
N GLU A 58 -11.87 14.29 0.96
CA GLU A 58 -10.50 14.14 0.45
C GLU A 58 -10.29 12.89 -0.42
N VAL A 59 -10.99 11.79 -0.17
CA VAL A 59 -10.88 10.56 -0.99
C VAL A 59 -11.23 10.84 -2.46
N PRO A 60 -12.33 11.55 -2.80
CA PRO A 60 -12.64 11.91 -4.18
C PRO A 60 -11.59 12.79 -4.85
N ARG A 61 -10.86 13.63 -4.10
CA ARG A 61 -9.77 14.45 -4.67
C ARG A 61 -8.64 13.58 -5.17
N LEU A 62 -8.25 12.55 -4.42
CA LEU A 62 -7.23 11.58 -4.86
C LEU A 62 -7.76 10.68 -6.00
N ALA A 63 -9.00 10.20 -5.89
CA ALA A 63 -9.60 9.31 -6.88
C ALA A 63 -9.78 9.96 -8.27
N ALA A 64 -9.78 11.30 -8.34
CA ALA A 64 -9.88 12.04 -9.59
C ALA A 64 -8.60 11.98 -10.47
N HIS A 65 -7.50 11.43 -9.96
CA HIS A 65 -6.25 11.29 -10.70
C HIS A 65 -6.11 9.89 -11.33
N ASP A 66 -5.94 9.82 -12.65
CA ASP A 66 -5.83 8.56 -13.39
C ASP A 66 -4.64 7.67 -12.96
N ASN A 67 -3.58 8.30 -12.48
CA ASN A 67 -2.37 7.64 -11.98
C ASN A 67 -2.46 7.22 -10.50
N VAL A 68 -3.64 7.31 -9.87
CA VAL A 68 -3.88 6.90 -8.48
C VAL A 68 -4.77 5.66 -8.41
N ARG A 69 -4.30 4.69 -7.62
CA ARG A 69 -5.08 3.51 -7.19
C ARG A 69 -5.26 3.59 -5.68
N LEU A 70 -6.49 3.86 -5.25
CA LEU A 70 -6.85 3.84 -3.84
C LEU A 70 -7.17 2.41 -3.39
N LEU A 71 -6.70 2.01 -2.21
CA LEU A 71 -7.02 0.74 -1.56
C LEU A 71 -7.60 0.98 -0.17
N GLY A 72 -8.62 0.22 0.20
CA GLY A 72 -9.16 0.23 1.56
C GLY A 72 -8.35 -0.68 2.49
N TYR A 73 -7.91 -0.17 3.63
CA TYR A 73 -7.24 -0.95 4.67
C TYR A 73 -8.22 -1.90 5.37
N VAL A 74 -7.87 -3.18 5.51
CA VAL A 74 -8.62 -4.18 6.29
C VAL A 74 -7.66 -5.10 7.05
N PRO A 75 -7.70 -5.18 8.39
CA PRO A 75 -6.83 -6.09 9.14
C PRO A 75 -7.35 -7.52 9.07
N THR A 76 -6.44 -8.50 9.05
CA THR A 76 -6.77 -9.94 9.04
C THR A 76 -6.31 -10.69 10.28
N THR A 77 -5.49 -10.06 11.15
CA THR A 77 -4.99 -10.65 12.40
C THR A 77 -4.33 -12.01 12.16
N TYR A 78 -3.41 -12.07 11.20
CA TYR A 78 -2.68 -13.28 10.79
C TYR A 78 -3.62 -14.42 10.37
N ALA A 79 -4.60 -14.07 9.51
CA ALA A 79 -5.69 -14.95 9.07
C ALA A 79 -6.61 -15.50 10.17
N LYS A 80 -6.58 -14.92 11.38
CA LYS A 80 -7.42 -15.35 12.52
C LYS A 80 -8.67 -14.51 12.69
N ARG A 81 -8.76 -13.34 12.03
CA ARG A 81 -9.97 -12.51 12.10
C ARG A 81 -11.11 -13.23 11.40
N ASN A 82 -12.29 -13.24 12.03
CA ASN A 82 -13.46 -13.93 11.48
C ASN A 82 -13.76 -13.47 10.04
N MET A 83 -13.87 -14.43 9.11
CA MET A 83 -14.11 -14.19 7.68
C MET A 83 -15.29 -13.26 7.42
N SER A 84 -16.39 -13.41 8.18
CA SER A 84 -17.57 -12.56 8.01
C SER A 84 -17.32 -11.08 8.37
N LEU A 85 -16.44 -10.81 9.34
CA LEU A 85 -16.07 -9.45 9.72
C LEU A 85 -15.16 -8.80 8.67
N VAL A 86 -14.20 -9.57 8.13
CA VAL A 86 -13.34 -9.10 7.05
C VAL A 86 -14.17 -8.85 5.79
N ARG A 87 -15.07 -9.76 5.43
CA ARG A 87 -16.02 -9.59 4.33
C ARG A 87 -16.85 -8.32 4.49
N ARG A 88 -17.39 -8.07 5.68
CA ARG A 88 -18.18 -6.85 5.95
C ARG A 88 -17.38 -5.58 5.71
N ASP A 89 -16.10 -5.55 6.10
CA ASP A 89 -15.26 -4.38 5.87
C ASP A 89 -14.98 -4.18 4.36
N ILE A 90 -14.73 -5.26 3.62
CA ILE A 90 -14.57 -5.23 2.15
C ILE A 90 -15.86 -4.68 1.50
N GLU A 91 -17.02 -5.22 1.88
CA GLU A 91 -18.33 -4.81 1.36
C GLU A 91 -18.63 -3.35 1.67
N THR A 92 -18.21 -2.86 2.84
CA THR A 92 -18.38 -1.45 3.23
C THR A 92 -17.62 -0.53 2.30
N TYR A 93 -16.33 -0.78 2.03
CA TYR A 93 -15.57 -0.01 1.05
C TYR A 93 -16.18 -0.11 -0.36
N ALA A 94 -16.60 -1.30 -0.78
CA ALA A 94 -17.23 -1.51 -2.09
C ALA A 94 -18.57 -0.75 -2.21
N ALA A 95 -19.27 -0.51 -1.12
CA ALA A 95 -20.55 0.20 -1.12
C ALA A 95 -20.41 1.73 -1.14
N TRP A 96 -19.26 2.28 -0.74
CA TRP A 96 -19.00 3.73 -0.66
C TRP A 96 -19.54 4.55 -1.84
N PRO A 97 -19.25 4.21 -3.12
CA PRO A 97 -19.71 5.02 -4.25
C PRO A 97 -21.24 5.03 -4.37
N THR A 98 -21.89 3.89 -4.11
CA THR A 98 -23.35 3.76 -4.20
C THR A 98 -24.07 4.44 -3.03
N VAL A 99 -23.57 4.27 -1.80
CA VAL A 99 -24.19 4.81 -0.58
C VAL A 99 -24.02 6.33 -0.51
N SER A 100 -22.92 6.87 -1.01
CA SER A 100 -22.68 8.31 -1.05
C SER A 100 -23.26 9.01 -2.27
N ALA A 101 -23.73 8.27 -3.27
CA ALA A 101 -24.07 8.78 -4.60
C ALA A 101 -22.93 9.59 -5.25
N ASN A 102 -21.67 9.28 -4.91
CA ASN A 102 -20.47 9.90 -5.46
C ASN A 102 -19.53 8.81 -6.02
N PRO A 103 -19.41 8.65 -7.35
CA PRO A 103 -18.58 7.60 -7.94
C PRO A 103 -17.09 7.74 -7.61
N ASN A 104 -16.63 8.95 -7.25
CA ASN A 104 -15.23 9.19 -6.88
C ASN A 104 -14.97 8.93 -5.38
N LEU A 105 -16.01 8.76 -4.56
CA LEU A 105 -15.83 8.22 -3.20
C LEU A 105 -15.76 6.70 -3.28
N ALA A 106 -14.64 6.20 -3.78
CA ALA A 106 -14.42 4.78 -4.01
C ALA A 106 -12.95 4.39 -3.82
N VAL A 107 -12.73 3.11 -3.58
CA VAL A 107 -11.41 2.46 -3.65
C VAL A 107 -11.44 1.42 -4.76
N ARG A 108 -10.27 1.08 -5.31
CA ARG A 108 -10.09 0.16 -6.45
C ARG A 108 -9.52 -1.20 -6.03
N GLY A 109 -9.66 -1.54 -4.75
CA GLY A 109 -9.11 -2.76 -4.16
C GLY A 109 -8.97 -2.68 -2.65
N ILE A 110 -8.41 -3.73 -2.06
CA ILE A 110 -8.22 -3.90 -0.62
C ILE A 110 -6.77 -4.19 -0.29
N PHE A 111 -6.28 -3.52 0.75
CA PHE A 111 -5.03 -3.81 1.42
C PHE A 111 -5.34 -4.61 2.68
N PHE A 112 -4.97 -5.88 2.68
CA PHE A 112 -5.08 -6.78 3.83
C PHE A 112 -3.84 -6.68 4.68
N ASP A 113 -4.00 -6.14 5.88
CA ASP A 113 -2.92 -6.04 6.85
C ASP A 113 -2.82 -7.29 7.73
N GLU A 114 -1.63 -7.47 8.31
CA GLU A 114 -1.29 -8.57 9.21
C GLU A 114 -1.53 -9.94 8.57
N THR A 115 -1.19 -10.14 7.29
CA THR A 115 -1.31 -11.48 6.66
C THR A 115 -0.21 -12.44 7.18
N PRO A 116 -0.44 -13.76 7.21
CA PRO A 116 0.48 -14.70 7.82
C PRO A 116 1.78 -14.88 7.01
N GLN A 117 2.89 -15.08 7.73
CA GLN A 117 4.19 -15.41 7.13
C GLN A 117 4.33 -16.92 6.87
N GLN A 118 4.06 -17.73 7.89
CA GLN A 118 4.28 -19.18 7.84
C GLN A 118 3.19 -19.87 7.04
N TYR A 119 3.57 -20.90 6.28
CA TYR A 119 2.61 -21.67 5.53
C TYR A 119 1.68 -22.49 6.43
N ASN A 120 0.38 -22.34 6.17
CA ASN A 120 -0.69 -23.18 6.66
C ASN A 120 -1.74 -23.31 5.53
N ALA A 121 -2.29 -24.51 5.35
CA ALA A 121 -3.27 -24.75 4.29
C ALA A 121 -4.60 -24.01 4.51
N GLU A 122 -5.02 -23.84 5.77
CA GLU A 122 -6.22 -23.09 6.16
C GLU A 122 -6.02 -21.58 5.92
N ASP A 123 -4.86 -21.04 6.28
CA ASP A 123 -4.49 -19.65 6.00
C ASP A 123 -4.46 -19.36 4.49
N LEU A 124 -3.95 -20.30 3.69
CA LEU A 124 -3.97 -20.17 2.23
C LEU A 124 -5.41 -20.18 1.69
N ALA A 125 -6.27 -21.05 2.21
CA ALA A 125 -7.68 -21.09 1.81
C ALA A 125 -8.40 -19.80 2.21
N TYR A 126 -8.13 -19.28 3.41
CA TYR A 126 -8.63 -18.01 3.91
C TYR A 126 -8.27 -16.85 2.98
N LEU A 127 -6.98 -16.69 2.63
CA LEU A 127 -6.51 -15.62 1.75
C LEU A 127 -7.09 -15.74 0.32
N LYS A 128 -7.24 -16.97 -0.19
CA LYS A 128 -7.90 -17.21 -1.49
C LYS A 128 -9.38 -16.83 -1.48
N GLU A 129 -10.10 -17.11 -0.40
CA GLU A 129 -11.49 -16.68 -0.26
C GLU A 129 -11.58 -15.14 -0.24
N LEU A 130 -10.73 -14.46 0.53
CA LEU A 130 -10.68 -13.00 0.54
C LEU A 130 -10.38 -12.40 -0.84
N ALA A 131 -9.40 -12.95 -1.54
CA ALA A 131 -9.10 -12.53 -2.91
C ALA A 131 -10.33 -12.72 -3.81
N SER A 132 -11.02 -13.87 -3.75
CA SER A 132 -12.24 -14.10 -4.52
C SER A 132 -13.34 -13.09 -4.21
N ILE A 133 -13.54 -12.72 -2.93
CA ILE A 133 -14.52 -11.71 -2.53
C ILE A 133 -14.17 -10.36 -3.20
N VAL A 134 -12.91 -9.91 -3.08
CA VAL A 134 -12.45 -8.64 -3.67
C VAL A 134 -12.61 -8.64 -5.20
N ARG A 135 -12.21 -9.71 -5.88
CA ARG A 135 -12.32 -9.84 -7.36
C ARG A 135 -13.74 -9.84 -7.87
N SER A 136 -14.71 -10.24 -7.05
CA SER A 136 -16.13 -10.28 -7.41
C SER A 136 -16.93 -9.03 -6.99
N ALA A 137 -16.33 -8.14 -6.19
CA ALA A 137 -17.03 -6.99 -5.64
C ALA A 137 -17.24 -5.87 -6.70
N PRO A 138 -18.48 -5.48 -7.02
CA PRO A 138 -18.75 -4.54 -8.11
C PRO A 138 -18.22 -3.13 -7.86
N GLY A 139 -18.13 -2.69 -6.61
CA GLY A 139 -17.67 -1.35 -6.25
C GLY A 139 -16.15 -1.20 -6.05
N LEU A 140 -15.38 -2.27 -6.31
CA LEU A 140 -13.91 -2.24 -6.24
C LEU A 140 -13.25 -2.25 -7.64
N GLY A 141 -14.06 -2.20 -8.70
CA GLY A 141 -13.58 -2.14 -10.07
C GLY A 141 -12.94 -0.80 -10.43
N PRO A 142 -12.23 -0.72 -11.57
CA PRO A 142 -12.05 -1.80 -12.55
C PRO A 142 -10.93 -2.79 -12.18
N ASP A 143 -10.16 -2.52 -11.14
CA ASP A 143 -8.94 -3.30 -10.84
C ASP A 143 -9.19 -4.45 -9.88
N ASN A 144 -10.11 -4.27 -8.92
CA ASN A 144 -10.37 -5.22 -7.86
C ASN A 144 -9.06 -5.69 -7.19
N PHE A 145 -8.16 -4.75 -6.89
CA PHE A 145 -6.79 -5.06 -6.53
C PHE A 145 -6.69 -5.71 -5.15
N VAL A 146 -5.85 -6.73 -5.01
CA VAL A 146 -5.60 -7.43 -3.74
C VAL A 146 -4.16 -7.19 -3.33
N PHE A 147 -3.96 -6.57 -2.18
CA PHE A 147 -2.64 -6.26 -1.65
C PHE A 147 -2.49 -6.91 -0.26
N HIS A 148 -1.41 -7.66 -0.03
CA HIS A 148 -1.11 -8.26 1.28
C HIS A 148 0.01 -7.53 2.01
N ASN A 149 -0.10 -7.42 3.33
CA ASN A 149 0.98 -6.99 4.20
C ASN A 149 1.24 -8.01 5.31
N PRO A 150 2.23 -8.89 5.14
CA PRO A 150 2.81 -9.66 6.24
C PRO A 150 3.90 -8.92 7.01
N GLY A 151 4.41 -7.79 6.49
CA GLY A 151 5.54 -7.02 7.04
C GLY A 151 6.91 -7.68 6.86
N VAL A 152 6.94 -8.93 6.43
CA VAL A 152 8.13 -9.78 6.27
C VAL A 152 7.93 -10.77 5.13
N VAL A 153 9.00 -11.38 4.62
CA VAL A 153 8.94 -12.39 3.55
C VAL A 153 8.05 -13.57 3.97
N PRO A 154 6.88 -13.77 3.33
CA PRO A 154 5.99 -14.89 3.61
C PRO A 154 6.43 -16.15 2.84
N ASP A 155 5.83 -17.30 3.13
CA ASP A 155 5.93 -18.46 2.26
C ASP A 155 5.44 -18.11 0.84
N SER A 156 6.21 -18.48 -0.18
CA SER A 156 5.99 -18.05 -1.57
C SER A 156 4.63 -18.48 -2.12
N ARG A 157 4.02 -19.53 -1.58
CA ARG A 157 2.67 -19.99 -1.99
C ARG A 157 1.60 -18.94 -1.75
N TYR A 158 1.79 -18.01 -0.81
CA TYR A 158 0.88 -16.90 -0.58
C TYR A 158 0.99 -15.80 -1.64
N LEU A 159 2.16 -15.62 -2.29
CA LEU A 159 2.37 -14.52 -3.25
C LEU A 159 1.42 -14.57 -4.45
N SER A 160 0.98 -15.78 -4.84
CA SER A 160 0.01 -15.97 -5.93
C SER A 160 -1.43 -15.55 -5.59
N THR A 161 -1.71 -15.26 -4.32
CA THR A 161 -3.07 -14.89 -3.86
C THR A 161 -3.33 -13.38 -3.88
N ALA A 162 -2.30 -12.57 -4.13
CA ALA A 162 -2.37 -11.11 -4.20
C ALA A 162 -1.71 -10.59 -5.49
N ASP A 163 -2.06 -9.36 -5.86
CA ASP A 163 -1.34 -8.63 -6.91
C ASP A 163 0.03 -8.15 -6.44
N SER A 164 0.09 -7.66 -5.19
CA SER A 164 1.29 -7.15 -4.53
C SER A 164 1.34 -7.57 -3.06
N THR A 165 2.54 -7.80 -2.52
CA THR A 165 2.78 -8.20 -1.13
C THR A 165 3.92 -7.38 -0.54
N VAL A 166 3.71 -6.75 0.63
CA VAL A 166 4.78 -6.10 1.40
C VAL A 166 5.67 -7.18 2.01
N VAL A 167 6.82 -7.44 1.41
CA VAL A 167 7.76 -8.48 1.90
C VAL A 167 8.87 -7.91 2.78
N PHE A 168 8.94 -6.58 2.88
CA PHE A 168 9.84 -5.87 3.77
C PHE A 168 9.13 -4.63 4.32
N GLU A 169 9.00 -4.56 5.63
CA GLU A 169 8.51 -3.39 6.37
C GLU A 169 9.38 -3.20 7.61
N ALA A 170 10.43 -2.38 7.51
CA ALA A 170 11.34 -2.11 8.62
C ALA A 170 12.18 -0.85 8.39
N THR A 171 13.10 -0.58 9.33
CA THR A 171 14.05 0.53 9.24
C THR A 171 15.06 0.33 8.10
N TYR A 172 15.64 1.43 7.64
CA TYR A 172 16.80 1.44 6.75
C TYR A 172 17.96 0.57 7.26
N ASP A 173 18.28 0.65 8.56
CA ASP A 173 19.35 -0.15 9.14
C ASP A 173 19.04 -1.65 9.05
N ASN A 174 17.81 -2.07 9.34
CA ASN A 174 17.41 -3.47 9.18
C ASN A 174 17.42 -3.91 7.70
N PHE A 175 17.18 -2.99 6.76
CA PHE A 175 17.32 -3.30 5.34
C PHE A 175 18.77 -3.64 5.02
N LEU A 176 19.73 -2.84 5.49
CA LEU A 176 21.15 -3.10 5.29
C LEU A 176 21.64 -4.37 6.00
N GLU A 177 21.22 -4.58 7.25
CA GLU A 177 21.57 -5.77 8.04
C GLU A 177 21.09 -7.08 7.40
N ARG A 178 19.97 -7.03 6.66
CA ARG A 178 19.38 -8.17 5.95
C ARG A 178 19.82 -8.23 4.49
N ASP A 179 21.05 -7.83 4.18
CA ASP A 179 21.63 -7.85 2.83
C ASP A 179 20.90 -7.01 1.76
N GLY A 180 20.01 -6.10 2.19
CA GLY A 180 19.26 -5.18 1.33
C GLY A 180 18.50 -5.88 0.21
N ALA A 181 18.72 -5.41 -1.02
CA ALA A 181 18.04 -5.97 -2.20
C ALA A 181 18.30 -7.48 -2.41
N LYS A 182 19.42 -8.03 -1.94
CA LYS A 182 19.74 -9.46 -2.13
C LYS A 182 18.76 -10.38 -1.40
N MET A 183 18.15 -9.93 -0.30
CA MET A 183 17.12 -10.71 0.40
C MET A 183 15.92 -11.01 -0.50
N PHE A 184 15.56 -10.08 -1.39
CA PHE A 184 14.43 -10.25 -2.30
C PHE A 184 14.74 -11.28 -3.39
N GLU A 185 16.00 -11.35 -3.84
CA GLU A 185 16.45 -12.32 -4.84
C GLU A 185 16.41 -13.77 -4.31
N GLN A 186 16.35 -13.95 -2.99
CA GLN A 186 16.27 -15.25 -2.32
C GLN A 186 14.83 -15.74 -2.12
N ILE A 187 13.82 -14.92 -2.45
CA ILE A 187 12.41 -15.32 -2.31
C ILE A 187 12.05 -16.29 -3.44
N PRO A 188 11.79 -17.58 -3.15
CA PRO A 188 11.50 -18.56 -4.18
C PRO A 188 10.18 -18.24 -4.89
N ASP A 189 10.08 -18.63 -6.16
CA ASP A 189 8.87 -18.51 -6.98
C ASP A 189 8.22 -17.10 -6.97
N SER A 190 9.06 -16.06 -6.90
CA SER A 190 8.61 -14.67 -6.86
C SER A 190 8.99 -13.90 -8.13
N ASP A 191 8.14 -12.94 -8.49
CA ASP A 191 8.44 -11.90 -9.46
C ASP A 191 8.39 -10.54 -8.74
N ARG A 192 9.33 -9.64 -9.06
CA ARG A 192 9.37 -8.26 -8.58
C ARG A 192 8.00 -7.57 -8.60
N ARG A 193 7.18 -7.82 -9.63
CA ARG A 193 5.84 -7.25 -9.81
C ARG A 193 4.87 -7.61 -8.68
N GLN A 194 5.16 -8.65 -7.92
CA GLN A 194 4.39 -9.10 -6.76
C GLN A 194 4.91 -8.51 -5.45
N LEU A 195 6.01 -7.76 -5.46
CA LEU A 195 6.75 -7.39 -4.26
C LEU A 195 6.68 -5.88 -4.00
N CYS A 196 6.40 -5.56 -2.74
CA CYS A 196 6.45 -4.22 -2.19
C CYS A 196 7.50 -4.11 -1.09
N ALA A 197 8.19 -2.98 -1.03
CA ALA A 197 9.16 -2.65 0.01
C ALA A 197 8.77 -1.33 0.70
N VAL A 198 8.67 -1.39 2.03
CA VAL A 198 8.36 -0.26 2.90
C VAL A 198 9.56 -0.04 3.81
N ILE A 199 10.28 1.06 3.59
CA ILE A 199 11.52 1.36 4.31
C ILE A 199 11.38 2.72 4.97
N HIS A 200 11.38 2.73 6.29
CA HIS A 200 11.30 3.97 7.09
C HIS A 200 12.61 4.21 7.85
N SER A 201 12.67 5.30 8.62
CA SER A 201 13.85 5.67 9.40
C SER A 201 15.14 5.77 8.56
N VAL A 202 15.04 6.23 7.31
CA VAL A 202 16.22 6.53 6.50
C VAL A 202 16.98 7.70 7.14
N PRO A 203 18.29 7.59 7.41
CA PRO A 203 19.06 8.69 7.98
C PRO A 203 19.04 9.94 7.09
N ASP A 204 18.94 11.13 7.69
CA ASP A 204 18.83 12.41 6.96
C ASP A 204 20.00 12.66 5.99
N ASN A 205 21.19 12.11 6.29
CA ASN A 205 22.36 12.23 5.41
C ASN A 205 22.28 11.36 4.15
N VAL A 206 21.33 10.42 4.06
CA VAL A 206 21.03 9.67 2.83
C VAL A 206 20.13 10.54 1.96
N GLU A 207 20.75 11.49 1.27
CA GLU A 207 20.11 12.49 0.39
C GLU A 207 20.78 12.52 -1.00
N GLY A 208 20.17 13.20 -1.97
CA GLY A 208 20.77 13.46 -3.28
C GLY A 208 21.22 12.19 -4.00
N SER A 209 22.52 12.08 -4.26
CA SER A 209 23.10 10.93 -4.96
C SER A 209 23.01 9.62 -4.16
N GLN A 210 23.03 9.69 -2.83
CA GLN A 210 22.90 8.51 -1.96
C GLN A 210 21.47 7.98 -1.99
N LEU A 211 20.48 8.87 -1.80
CA LEU A 211 19.07 8.51 -1.95
C LEU A 211 18.77 7.98 -3.35
N ARG A 212 19.30 8.61 -4.41
CA ARG A 212 19.20 8.12 -5.78
C ARG A 212 19.72 6.69 -5.94
N GLY A 213 20.90 6.40 -5.39
CA GLY A 213 21.49 5.06 -5.41
C GLY A 213 20.59 4.05 -4.71
N PHE A 214 20.06 4.43 -3.55
CA PHE A 214 19.18 3.60 -2.74
C PHE A 214 17.84 3.30 -3.43
N VAL A 215 17.15 4.34 -3.92
CA VAL A 215 15.89 4.20 -4.68
C VAL A 215 16.11 3.29 -5.90
N ARG A 216 17.22 3.46 -6.63
CA ARG A 216 17.57 2.59 -7.77
C ARG A 216 17.75 1.12 -7.35
N GLN A 217 18.35 0.88 -6.18
CA GLN A 217 18.56 -0.47 -5.66
C GLN A 217 17.23 -1.14 -5.33
N VAL A 218 16.37 -0.48 -4.54
CA VAL A 218 15.06 -1.03 -4.12
C VAL A 218 14.14 -1.23 -5.32
N ARG A 219 14.14 -0.28 -6.27
CA ARG A 219 13.38 -0.41 -7.52
C ARG A 219 13.76 -1.64 -8.33
N ARG A 220 14.95 -2.22 -8.20
CA ARG A 220 15.29 -3.44 -8.95
C ARG A 220 14.59 -4.69 -8.44
N VAL A 221 14.10 -4.69 -7.21
CA VAL A 221 13.59 -5.88 -6.54
C VAL A 221 12.14 -5.78 -6.09
N ALA A 222 11.59 -4.57 -5.95
CA ALA A 222 10.18 -4.33 -5.67
C ALA A 222 9.54 -3.44 -6.74
N ASP A 223 8.32 -3.76 -7.16
CA ASP A 223 7.53 -2.94 -8.08
C ASP A 223 6.71 -1.87 -7.36
N GLU A 224 6.56 -1.97 -6.05
CA GLU A 224 5.91 -0.95 -5.22
C GLU A 224 6.85 -0.55 -4.07
N VAL A 225 7.06 0.75 -3.88
CA VAL A 225 8.08 1.23 -2.96
C VAL A 225 7.55 2.41 -2.15
N PHE A 226 7.78 2.36 -0.85
CA PHE A 226 7.68 3.50 0.06
C PHE A 226 9.01 3.69 0.78
N ILE A 227 9.55 4.91 0.72
CA ILE A 227 10.77 5.30 1.43
C ILE A 227 10.49 6.60 2.18
N THR A 228 10.85 6.65 3.45
CA THR A 228 10.75 7.87 4.27
C THR A 228 11.87 7.99 5.28
N HIS A 229 12.30 9.23 5.52
CA HIS A 229 13.30 9.59 6.54
C HIS A 229 12.70 9.65 7.95
N LEU A 230 11.37 9.70 8.06
CA LEU A 230 10.71 9.69 9.36
C LEU A 230 10.97 8.39 10.11
N SER A 231 11.33 8.52 11.38
CA SER A 231 11.52 7.40 12.32
C SER A 231 10.38 7.25 13.33
N THR A 232 9.49 8.25 13.40
CA THR A 232 8.29 8.30 14.23
C THR A 232 7.12 8.74 13.35
N ASP A 233 5.92 8.20 13.59
CA ASP A 233 4.70 8.56 12.84
C ASP A 233 4.88 8.53 11.31
N TYR A 234 5.71 7.59 10.83
CA TYR A 234 6.21 7.54 9.46
C TYR A 234 5.14 7.20 8.39
N TYR A 235 3.94 6.79 8.82
CA TYR A 235 2.75 6.65 7.97
C TYR A 235 1.72 7.76 8.18
N ALA A 236 1.87 8.56 9.23
CA ALA A 236 0.96 9.63 9.61
C ALA A 236 1.51 11.03 9.32
N ASN A 237 2.69 11.14 8.71
CA ASN A 237 3.31 12.37 8.23
C ASN A 237 4.13 12.12 6.95
N PHE A 238 4.44 13.20 6.23
CA PHE A 238 5.35 13.16 5.09
C PHE A 238 6.76 13.57 5.55
N GLY A 239 7.78 12.78 5.20
CA GLY A 239 9.18 13.11 5.50
C GLY A 239 9.71 14.24 4.63
N ASP A 240 10.76 14.91 5.09
CA ASP A 240 11.31 16.12 4.43
C ASP A 240 11.78 15.86 2.99
N GLN A 241 12.24 14.65 2.68
CA GLN A 241 12.67 14.26 1.33
C GLN A 241 11.57 13.55 0.52
N TRP A 242 10.29 13.65 0.92
CA TRP A 242 9.16 13.05 0.22
C TRP A 242 9.12 13.43 -1.27
N VAL A 243 9.28 14.72 -1.57
CA VAL A 243 9.27 15.22 -2.95
C VAL A 243 10.47 14.72 -3.75
N GLU A 244 11.65 14.64 -3.14
CA GLU A 244 12.84 14.09 -3.79
C GLU A 244 12.68 12.60 -4.09
N PHE A 245 12.18 11.82 -3.13
CA PHE A 245 11.88 10.40 -3.32
C PHE A 245 10.95 10.18 -4.51
N VAL A 246 9.82 10.89 -4.60
CA VAL A 246 8.88 10.74 -5.72
C VAL A 246 9.51 11.21 -7.04
N SER A 247 10.31 12.29 -7.02
CA SER A 247 11.06 12.75 -8.19
C SER A 247 12.08 11.71 -8.69
N LEU A 248 12.67 10.91 -7.79
CA LEU A 248 13.56 9.80 -8.13
C LEU A 248 12.79 8.59 -8.65
N MET A 249 11.57 8.35 -8.17
CA MET A 249 10.67 7.32 -8.69
C MET A 249 10.21 7.62 -10.12
N ALA A 250 10.08 8.90 -10.48
CA ALA A 250 9.73 9.36 -11.84
C ALA A 250 10.84 9.16 -12.90
N GLN A 251 12.10 8.94 -12.49
CA GLN A 251 13.27 8.79 -13.36
C GLN A 251 13.59 7.33 -13.74
#